data_AF-A0A9D8PPQ3-F1
#
_entry.id   AF-A0A9D8PPQ3-F1
#
_cell.length_a   1.000
_cell.length_b   1.000
_cell.length_c   1.000
_cell.angle_alpha   90.00
_cell.angle_beta   90.00
_cell.angle_gamma   90.00
#
_symmetry.space_group_name_H-M   'P 1'
#
loop_
_entity.id
_entity.type
_entity.pdbx_description
1 polymer ?
#
loop_
_entity_poly.entity_id
_entity_poly.type
_entity_poly.pdbx_seq_one_letter_code
_entity_poly.pdbx_strand_id
1 'polypeptide(L)'
;MTTEKQIMANRKNGLLGGVKTEEGKQISRLNAVKYGFFSKILIEADKLSNQDLCEDIYNVFKPNNAYEALLVEIILSNLLTYRRICIIESELTQKTLKSNPLEFSFGQKSFECKMERDFTAELLKFQRYKVSCFNMIIKTQHELERLRRINSGEEIPPPEVSDINILVSTSQ
;
A
#
# COMPACT_ATOMS: atom_id res chain seq x y z
N MET A 1 -16.04 5.39 -42.50
CA MET A 1 -14.96 4.39 -42.58
C MET A 1 -13.65 5.09 -42.84
N THR A 2 -12.58 4.69 -42.17
CA THR A 2 -11.23 5.25 -42.35
C THR A 2 -10.67 4.84 -43.71
N THR A 3 -10.16 5.80 -44.48
CA THR A 3 -9.64 5.53 -45.84
C THR A 3 -8.31 4.78 -45.79
N GLU A 4 -8.00 3.97 -46.81
CA GLU A 4 -6.73 3.23 -46.88
C GLU A 4 -5.50 4.15 -46.77
N LYS A 5 -5.57 5.35 -47.35
CA LYS A 5 -4.53 6.38 -47.21
C LYS A 5 -4.35 6.81 -45.75
N GLN A 6 -5.42 6.99 -44.99
CA GLN A 6 -5.34 7.31 -43.56
C GLN A 6 -4.78 6.14 -42.75
N ILE A 7 -5.13 4.90 -43.08
CA ILE A 7 -4.59 3.70 -42.43
C ILE A 7 -3.08 3.58 -42.67
N MET A 8 -2.63 3.80 -43.92
CA MET A 8 -1.21 3.78 -44.27
C MET A 8 -0.43 4.92 -43.60
N ALA A 9 -0.98 6.13 -43.58
CA ALA A 9 -0.37 7.27 -42.91
C ALA A 9 -0.25 7.05 -41.39
N ASN A 10 -1.29 6.52 -40.75
CA ASN A 10 -1.27 6.20 -39.32
C ASN A 10 -0.26 5.11 -38.97
N ARG A 11 -0.11 4.08 -39.81
CA ARG A 11 0.96 3.07 -39.65
C ARG A 11 2.35 3.70 -39.75
N LYS A 12 2.56 4.60 -40.72
CA LYS A 12 3.86 5.25 -40.92
C LYS A 12 4.21 6.21 -39.77
N ASN A 13 3.22 6.93 -39.24
CA ASN A 13 3.39 7.83 -38.10
C ASN A 13 3.58 7.07 -36.78
N GLY A 14 2.92 5.93 -36.60
CA GLY A 14 3.12 5.04 -35.44
C GLY A 14 4.54 4.49 -35.32
N LEU A 15 5.26 4.36 -36.44
CA LEU A 15 6.67 3.96 -36.48
C LEU A 15 7.65 5.10 -36.11
N LEU A 16 7.19 6.35 -36.15
CA LEU A 16 7.99 7.54 -35.86
C LEU A 16 7.87 8.00 -34.40
N GLY A 17 6.80 7.63 -33.70
CA GLY A 17 6.56 7.97 -32.29
C GLY A 17 7.17 6.98 -31.29
N GLY A 18 7.51 7.48 -30.10
CA GLY A 18 8.01 6.67 -28.98
C GLY A 18 9.53 6.57 -28.89
N VAL A 19 10.04 6.26 -27.70
CA VAL A 19 11.48 6.09 -27.46
C VAL A 19 11.94 4.75 -28.06
N LYS A 20 12.95 4.79 -28.94
CA LYS A 20 13.29 3.66 -29.82
C LYS A 20 14.43 2.78 -29.32
N THR A 21 15.24 3.28 -28.39
CA THR A 21 16.33 2.52 -27.78
C THR A 21 15.81 1.72 -26.60
N GLU A 22 16.36 0.53 -26.34
CA GLU A 22 15.98 -0.27 -25.16
C GLU A 22 16.30 0.48 -23.85
N GLU A 23 17.44 1.17 -23.78
CA GLU A 23 17.78 2.06 -22.66
C GLU A 23 16.75 3.20 -22.50
N GLY A 24 16.35 3.83 -23.60
CA GLY A 24 15.39 4.92 -23.57
C GLY A 24 13.95 4.45 -23.27
N LYS A 25 13.58 3.24 -23.67
CA LYS A 25 12.33 2.59 -23.24
C LYS A 25 12.38 2.27 -21.76
N GLN A 26 13.51 1.82 -21.22
CA GLN A 26 13.65 1.57 -19.78
C GLN A 26 13.51 2.87 -18.96
N ILE A 27 14.12 3.96 -19.42
CA ILE A 27 13.96 5.29 -18.83
C ILE A 27 12.51 5.77 -18.95
N SER A 28 11.90 5.64 -20.14
CA SER A 28 10.52 6.09 -20.38
C SER A 28 9.46 5.21 -19.71
N ARG A 29 9.75 3.93 -19.46
CA ARG A 29 8.91 3.00 -18.67
C ARG A 29 8.78 3.49 -17.24
N LEU A 30 9.84 4.07 -16.70
CA LEU A 30 9.84 4.67 -15.38
C LEU A 30 9.17 6.04 -15.36
N ASN A 31 8.85 6.69 -16.47
CA ASN A 31 8.18 8.01 -16.44
C ASN A 31 6.75 7.94 -15.86
N ALA A 32 6.04 6.82 -16.03
CA ALA A 32 4.76 6.59 -15.36
C ALA A 32 4.91 6.26 -13.86
N VAL A 33 6.08 5.80 -13.43
CA VAL A 33 6.44 5.59 -12.02
C VAL A 33 6.93 6.90 -11.39
N LYS A 34 7.76 7.67 -12.11
CA LYS A 34 8.38 8.93 -11.70
C LYS A 34 7.40 10.11 -11.71
N TYR A 35 6.41 10.11 -12.62
CA TYR A 35 5.41 11.17 -12.77
C TYR A 35 3.94 10.67 -12.77
N GLY A 36 3.68 9.36 -12.85
CA GLY A 36 2.33 8.79 -12.86
C GLY A 36 1.81 8.43 -11.47
N PHE A 37 1.07 7.32 -11.33
CA PHE A 37 0.15 6.97 -10.21
C PHE A 37 0.64 7.34 -8.79
N PHE A 38 1.95 7.24 -8.53
CA PHE A 38 2.59 7.69 -7.29
C PHE A 38 2.25 9.14 -6.88
N SER A 39 2.16 10.07 -7.85
CA SER A 39 1.78 11.46 -7.58
C SER A 39 0.34 11.63 -7.07
N LYS A 40 -0.55 10.65 -7.34
CA LYS A 40 -1.94 10.65 -6.89
C LYS A 40 -2.10 10.03 -5.50
N ILE A 41 -1.21 9.10 -5.13
CA ILE A 41 -1.18 8.49 -3.79
C ILE A 41 -0.54 9.45 -2.78
N LEU A 42 0.57 10.09 -3.19
CA LEU A 42 1.37 10.98 -2.36
C LEU A 42 0.67 12.34 -2.22
N ILE A 43 0.37 12.74 -0.99
CA ILE A 43 0.07 14.16 -0.73
C ILE A 43 1.35 14.98 -0.87
N GLU A 44 1.27 16.31 -1.02
CA GLU A 44 2.46 17.15 -1.21
C GLU A 44 3.53 16.96 -0.13
N ALA A 45 3.10 16.74 1.12
CA ALA A 45 4.00 16.45 2.23
C ALA A 45 4.78 15.12 2.07
N ASP A 46 4.25 14.15 1.31
CA ASP A 46 4.88 12.84 1.11
C ASP A 46 5.93 12.84 -0.01
N LYS A 47 5.88 13.80 -0.94
CA LYS A 47 6.58 13.74 -2.24
C LYS A 47 8.10 13.70 -2.12
N LEU A 48 8.70 14.49 -1.22
CA LEU A 48 10.15 14.49 -1.05
C LEU A 48 10.66 13.37 -0.14
N SER A 49 9.89 12.98 0.88
CA SER A 49 10.37 12.05 1.92
C SER A 49 10.17 10.58 1.58
N ASN A 50 9.30 10.25 0.62
CA ASN A 50 8.95 8.86 0.33
C ASN A 50 9.29 8.42 -1.09
N GLN A 51 9.91 9.28 -1.91
CA GLN A 51 10.28 8.91 -3.28
C GLN A 51 11.23 7.70 -3.29
N ASP A 52 12.31 7.76 -2.50
CA ASP A 52 13.28 6.66 -2.41
C ASP A 52 12.62 5.35 -1.95
N LEU A 53 11.73 5.42 -0.94
CA LEU A 53 10.96 4.25 -0.50
C LEU A 53 10.12 3.66 -1.64
N CYS A 54 9.39 4.50 -2.36
CA CYS A 54 8.53 4.07 -3.44
C CYS A 54 9.35 3.39 -4.55
N GLU A 55 10.48 3.98 -4.92
CA GLU A 55 11.41 3.41 -5.90
C GLU A 55 12.00 2.09 -5.40
N ASP A 56 12.46 2.01 -4.15
CA ASP A 56 13.04 0.80 -3.54
C ASP A 56 12.04 -0.36 -3.52
N ILE A 57 10.83 -0.14 -3.03
CA ILE A 57 9.78 -1.17 -2.98
C ILE A 57 9.42 -1.63 -4.39
N TYR A 58 9.27 -0.70 -5.34
CA TYR A 58 8.96 -1.04 -6.73
C TYR A 58 10.10 -1.87 -7.36
N ASN A 59 11.34 -1.54 -7.04
CA ASN A 59 12.55 -2.26 -7.46
C ASN A 59 12.71 -3.62 -6.78
N VAL A 60 12.18 -3.82 -5.56
CA VAL A 60 12.12 -5.13 -4.90
C VAL A 60 11.12 -6.03 -5.62
N PHE A 61 9.93 -5.52 -5.90
CA PHE A 61 8.90 -6.33 -6.55
C PHE A 61 9.19 -6.58 -8.03
N LYS A 62 9.69 -5.59 -8.79
CA LYS A 62 9.95 -5.68 -10.24
C LYS A 62 8.75 -6.25 -11.01
N PRO A 63 7.61 -5.53 -11.07
CA PRO A 63 6.42 -6.04 -11.74
C PRO A 63 6.68 -6.29 -13.23
N ASN A 64 6.26 -7.45 -13.73
CA ASN A 64 6.52 -7.86 -15.12
C ASN A 64 5.45 -7.40 -16.12
N ASN A 65 4.24 -7.12 -15.63
CA ASN A 65 3.10 -6.71 -16.44
C ASN A 65 2.27 -5.63 -15.73
N ALA A 66 1.28 -5.08 -16.44
CA ALA A 66 0.45 -3.98 -15.93
C ALA A 66 -0.38 -4.36 -14.69
N TYR A 67 -0.79 -5.63 -14.57
CA TYR A 67 -1.57 -6.08 -13.41
C TYR A 67 -0.69 -6.23 -12.17
N GLU A 68 0.50 -6.82 -12.30
CA GLU A 68 1.49 -6.84 -11.22
C GLU A 68 1.87 -5.43 -10.78
N ALA A 69 2.01 -4.48 -11.73
CA ALA A 69 2.31 -3.09 -11.42
C ALA A 69 1.21 -2.47 -10.54
N LEU A 70 -0.06 -2.70 -10.88
CA LEU A 70 -1.20 -2.25 -10.08
C LEU A 70 -1.20 -2.85 -8.66
N LEU A 71 -0.84 -4.12 -8.50
CA LEU A 71 -0.74 -4.74 -7.17
C LEU A 71 0.38 -4.11 -6.33
N VAL A 72 1.54 -3.86 -6.93
CA VAL A 72 2.64 -3.16 -6.25
C VAL A 72 2.24 -1.74 -5.86
N GLU A 73 1.48 -1.05 -6.71
CA GLU A 73 0.91 0.27 -6.44
C GLU A 73 -0.08 0.26 -5.24
N ILE A 74 -0.91 -0.78 -5.11
CA ILE A 74 -1.80 -0.96 -3.96
C ILE A 74 -0.99 -1.18 -2.66
N ILE A 75 0.08 -1.98 -2.70
CA ILE A 75 0.98 -2.19 -1.56
C ILE A 75 1.57 -0.84 -1.12
N LEU A 76 2.09 -0.07 -2.07
CA LEU A 76 2.71 1.23 -1.83
C LEU A 76 1.73 2.23 -1.21
N SER A 77 0.51 2.31 -1.73
CA SER A 77 -0.54 3.17 -1.16
C SER A 77 -0.85 2.83 0.30
N ASN A 78 -0.95 1.54 0.63
CA ASN A 78 -1.23 1.12 1.99
C ASN A 78 -0.03 1.32 2.93
N LEU A 79 1.21 1.14 2.45
CA LEU A 79 2.42 1.43 3.23
C LEU A 79 2.54 2.91 3.59
N LEU A 80 2.28 3.80 2.63
CA LEU A 80 2.31 5.25 2.87
C LEU A 80 1.20 5.68 3.82
N THR A 81 0.01 5.11 3.67
CA THR A 81 -1.10 5.31 4.62
C THR A 81 -0.72 4.85 6.02
N TYR A 82 -0.13 3.66 6.15
CA TYR A 82 0.35 3.14 7.42
C TYR A 82 1.37 4.08 8.07
N ARG A 83 2.38 4.54 7.32
CA ARG A 83 3.40 5.48 7.80
C ARG A 83 2.79 6.79 8.30
N ARG A 84 1.86 7.37 7.54
CA ARG A 84 1.15 8.60 7.94
C ARG A 84 0.41 8.43 9.27
N ILE A 85 -0.28 7.30 9.44
CA ILE A 85 -0.97 7.00 10.70
C ILE A 85 0.03 6.93 11.87
N CYS A 86 1.20 6.28 11.68
CA CYS A 86 2.23 6.22 12.72
C CYS A 86 2.77 7.59 13.11
N ILE A 87 3.00 8.50 12.14
CA ILE A 87 3.48 9.86 12.41
C ILE A 87 2.42 10.63 13.22
N ILE A 88 1.17 10.66 12.75
CA ILE A 88 0.07 11.37 13.41
C ILE A 88 -0.18 10.83 14.81
N GLU A 89 -0.18 9.51 14.98
CA GLU A 89 -0.34 8.86 16.28
C GLU A 89 0.78 9.24 17.25
N SER A 90 2.03 9.30 16.78
CA SER A 90 3.18 9.70 17.59
C SER A 90 3.06 11.16 18.04
N GLU A 91 2.70 12.06 17.12
CA GLU A 91 2.49 13.49 17.42
C GLU A 91 1.34 13.71 18.41
N LEU A 92 0.21 13.04 18.18
CA LEU A 92 -0.96 13.07 19.08
C LEU A 92 -0.56 12.59 20.48
N THR A 93 0.12 11.44 20.56
CA THR A 93 0.59 10.86 21.83
C THR A 93 1.54 11.81 22.54
N GLN A 94 2.54 12.36 21.85
CA GLN A 94 3.49 13.28 22.44
C GLN A 94 2.81 14.56 22.95
N LYS A 95 1.85 15.10 22.19
CA LYS A 95 1.08 16.29 22.60
C LYS A 95 0.26 16.02 23.86
N THR A 96 -0.45 14.90 23.91
CA THR A 96 -1.27 14.51 25.07
C THR A 96 -0.41 14.28 26.31
N LEU A 97 0.72 13.59 26.16
CA LEU A 97 1.65 13.34 27.27
C LEU A 97 2.29 14.62 27.82
N LYS A 98 2.52 15.62 26.96
CA LYS A 98 3.01 16.95 27.40
C LYS A 98 1.96 17.73 28.17
N SER A 99 0.69 17.67 27.75
CA SER A 99 -0.40 18.39 28.43
C SER A 99 -0.84 17.71 29.71
N ASN A 100 -0.91 16.37 29.71
CA ASN A 100 -1.33 15.54 30.83
C ASN A 100 -0.31 14.41 31.01
N PRO A 101 0.74 14.62 31.81
CA PRO A 101 1.72 13.58 32.10
C PRO A 101 1.02 12.37 32.73
N LEU A 102 1.44 11.17 32.34
CA LEU A 102 0.91 9.94 32.93
C LEU A 102 1.37 9.84 34.38
N GLU A 103 0.41 9.99 35.30
CA GLU A 103 0.63 9.63 36.69
C GLU A 103 0.52 8.12 36.84
N PHE A 104 1.66 7.46 36.90
CA PHE A 104 1.73 6.06 37.27
C PHE A 104 1.72 5.94 38.80
N SER A 105 0.58 5.55 39.37
CA SER A 105 0.53 5.19 40.79
C SER A 105 0.87 3.71 40.94
N PHE A 106 1.91 3.41 41.73
CA PHE A 106 2.23 2.03 42.13
C PHE A 106 1.25 1.60 43.24
N GLY A 107 0.00 1.32 42.84
CA GLY A 107 -1.00 0.69 43.69
C GLY A 107 -0.79 -0.82 43.70
N GLN A 108 -0.80 -1.43 44.89
CA GLN A 108 -0.36 -2.79 45.19
C GLN A 108 -1.02 -3.97 44.43
N LYS A 109 -1.80 -3.78 43.35
CA LYS A 109 -2.39 -4.89 42.58
C LYS A 109 -2.83 -4.63 41.12
N SER A 110 -2.71 -3.42 40.57
CA SER A 110 -3.07 -3.16 39.16
C SER A 110 -2.48 -1.84 38.66
N PHE A 111 -1.94 -1.85 37.44
CA PHE A 111 -1.55 -0.63 36.74
C PHE A 111 -2.81 0.11 36.29
N GLU A 112 -3.20 1.16 37.01
CA GLU A 112 -4.28 2.05 36.59
C GLU A 112 -3.69 3.26 35.88
N CYS A 113 -3.85 3.31 34.56
CA CYS A 113 -3.52 4.47 33.74
C CYS A 113 -4.81 5.24 33.42
N LYS A 114 -4.98 6.45 33.98
CA LYS A 114 -6.15 7.30 33.73
C LYS A 114 -5.91 8.12 32.47
N MET A 115 -6.44 7.64 31.34
CA MET A 115 -6.39 8.33 30.06
C MET A 115 -7.70 9.07 29.77
N GLU A 116 -7.61 10.20 29.07
CA GLU A 116 -8.78 10.90 28.55
C GLU A 116 -9.53 10.03 27.53
N ARG A 117 -10.86 9.97 27.63
CA ARG A 117 -11.70 9.09 26.79
C ARG A 117 -11.52 9.38 25.29
N ASP A 118 -11.45 10.64 24.91
CA ASP A 118 -11.32 11.04 23.49
C ASP A 118 -9.98 10.61 22.90
N PHE A 119 -8.90 10.71 23.68
CA PHE A 119 -7.57 10.24 23.28
C PHE A 119 -7.56 8.72 23.02
N THR A 120 -8.17 7.93 23.91
CA THR A 120 -8.25 6.48 23.73
C THR A 120 -9.07 6.08 22.49
N ALA A 121 -10.13 6.83 22.18
CA ALA A 121 -10.95 6.57 21.01
C ALA A 121 -10.18 6.83 19.69
N GLU A 122 -9.40 7.91 19.61
CA GLU A 122 -8.55 8.20 18.45
C GLU A 122 -7.43 7.17 18.28
N LEU A 123 -6.79 6.71 19.36
CA LEU A 123 -5.79 5.63 19.28
C LEU A 123 -6.37 4.32 18.74
N LEU A 124 -7.56 3.92 19.22
CA LEU A 124 -8.26 2.73 18.71
C LEU A 124 -8.64 2.86 17.23
N LYS A 125 -8.92 4.07 16.77
CA LYS A 125 -9.20 4.35 15.36
C LYS A 125 -7.93 4.18 14.52
N PHE A 126 -6.79 4.72 14.96
CA PHE A 126 -5.51 4.50 14.29
C PHE A 126 -5.13 3.02 14.23
N GLN A 127 -5.31 2.28 15.33
CA GLN A 127 -5.05 0.85 15.35
C GLN A 127 -5.89 0.09 14.31
N ARG A 128 -7.19 0.41 14.20
CA ARG A 128 -8.08 -0.21 13.20
C ARG A 128 -7.62 0.05 11.77
N TYR A 129 -7.25 1.29 11.45
CA TYR A 129 -6.73 1.61 10.11
C TYR A 129 -5.38 0.95 9.83
N LYS A 130 -4.47 0.89 10.80
CA LYS A 130 -3.19 0.18 10.65
C LYS A 130 -3.40 -1.30 10.34
N VAL A 131 -4.28 -1.96 11.08
CA VAL A 131 -4.64 -3.37 10.83
C VAL A 131 -5.26 -3.53 9.44
N SER A 132 -6.13 -2.61 9.03
CA SER A 132 -6.72 -2.62 7.69
C SER A 132 -5.66 -2.50 6.58
N CYS A 133 -4.76 -1.52 6.67
CA CYS A 133 -3.66 -1.34 5.72
C CYS A 133 -2.74 -2.56 5.68
N PHE A 134 -2.37 -3.09 6.85
CA PHE A 134 -1.52 -4.28 6.95
C PHE A 134 -2.17 -5.51 6.30
N ASN A 135 -3.45 -5.76 6.58
CA ASN A 135 -4.18 -6.85 5.96
C ASN A 135 -4.27 -6.69 4.43
N MET A 136 -4.44 -5.46 3.94
CA MET A 136 -4.45 -5.20 2.50
C MET A 136 -3.09 -5.49 1.88
N ILE A 137 -1.99 -5.04 2.51
CA ILE A 137 -0.62 -5.32 2.05
C ILE A 137 -0.39 -6.82 1.94
N ILE A 138 -0.71 -7.58 2.99
CA ILE A 138 -0.53 -9.05 3.00
C ILE A 138 -1.35 -9.70 1.87
N LYS A 139 -2.63 -9.36 1.75
CA LYS A 139 -3.50 -9.93 0.71
C LYS A 139 -2.95 -9.66 -0.68
N THR A 140 -2.50 -8.44 -0.95
CA THR A 140 -1.93 -8.06 -2.24
C THR A 140 -0.60 -8.76 -2.51
N GLN A 141 0.24 -8.94 -1.49
CA GLN A 141 1.48 -9.72 -1.61
C GLN A 141 1.21 -11.18 -1.96
N HIS A 142 0.25 -11.83 -1.28
CA HIS A 142 -0.15 -13.20 -1.60
C HIS A 142 -0.69 -13.33 -3.02
N GLU A 143 -1.51 -12.38 -3.48
CA GLU A 143 -2.02 -12.40 -4.86
C GLU A 143 -0.89 -12.23 -5.89
N LEU A 144 0.06 -11.32 -5.62
CA LEU A 144 1.21 -11.13 -6.50
C LEU A 144 2.07 -12.40 -6.58
N GLU A 145 2.32 -13.06 -5.45
CA GLU A 145 3.05 -14.33 -5.39
C GLU A 145 2.30 -15.43 -6.15
N ARG A 146 0.98 -15.53 -5.95
CA ARG A 146 0.11 -16.49 -6.64
C ARG A 146 0.20 -16.32 -8.16
N LEU A 147 0.11 -15.10 -8.67
CA LEU A 147 0.25 -14.81 -10.10
C LEU A 147 1.62 -15.23 -10.64
N ARG A 148 2.68 -14.97 -9.89
CA ARG A 148 4.05 -15.34 -10.29
C ARG A 148 4.23 -16.84 -10.39
N ARG A 149 3.73 -17.58 -9.40
CA ARG A 149 3.76 -19.04 -9.37
C ARG A 149 2.91 -19.66 -10.49
N ILE A 150 1.74 -19.09 -10.80
CA ILE A 150 0.94 -19.51 -11.97
C ILE A 150 1.73 -19.30 -13.26
N ASN A 151 2.38 -18.14 -13.40
CA ASN A 151 3.18 -17.81 -14.57
C ASN A 151 4.44 -18.68 -14.71
N SER A 152 5.00 -19.20 -13.62
CA SER A 152 6.10 -20.18 -13.65
C SER A 152 5.64 -21.61 -13.91
N GLY A 153 4.32 -21.84 -14.05
CA GLY A 153 3.74 -23.15 -14.33
C GLY A 153 3.55 -24.01 -13.09
N GLU A 154 3.62 -23.45 -11.88
CA GLU A 154 3.26 -24.17 -10.66
C GLU A 154 1.74 -24.36 -10.58
N GLU A 155 1.32 -25.56 -10.18
CA GLU A 155 -0.09 -25.82 -9.91
C GLU A 155 -0.44 -25.30 -8.51
N ILE A 156 -1.18 -24.19 -8.47
CA ILE A 156 -1.64 -23.58 -7.22
C ILE A 156 -3.12 -23.89 -7.04
N PRO A 157 -3.52 -24.46 -5.89
CA PRO A 157 -4.94 -24.64 -5.62
C PRO A 157 -5.69 -23.29 -5.66
N PRO A 158 -6.96 -23.29 -6.05
CA PRO A 158 -7.79 -22.10 -5.95
C PRO A 158 -7.84 -21.63 -4.48
N PRO A 159 -7.97 -20.32 -4.23
CA PRO A 159 -8.13 -19.82 -2.87
C PRO A 159 -9.36 -20.45 -2.23
N GLU A 160 -9.13 -21.20 -1.15
CA GLU A 160 -10.19 -21.86 -0.40
C GLU A 160 -10.75 -20.91 0.66
N VAL A 161 -12.06 -20.73 0.67
CA VAL A 161 -12.77 -19.95 1.69
C VAL A 161 -13.50 -20.93 2.59
N SER A 162 -13.00 -21.11 3.81
CA SER A 162 -13.62 -21.96 4.83
C SER A 162 -14.32 -21.10 5.88
N ASP A 163 -15.62 -21.28 6.05
CA ASP A 163 -16.38 -20.63 7.11
C ASP A 163 -16.15 -21.35 8.44
N ILE A 164 -15.55 -20.66 9.40
CA ILE A 164 -15.32 -21.18 10.76
C ILE A 164 -16.43 -20.68 11.68
N ASN A 165 -17.35 -21.56 12.04
CA ASN A 165 -18.39 -21.26 13.03
C ASN A 165 -17.89 -21.63 14.44
N ILE A 166 -17.64 -20.63 15.27
CA ILE A 166 -17.28 -20.84 16.69
C ILE A 166 -18.59 -20.89 17.50
N LEU A 167 -18.97 -22.09 17.93
CA LEU A 167 -20.08 -22.27 18.87
C LEU A 167 -19.56 -22.07 20.30
N VAL A 168 -19.94 -20.97 20.94
CA VAL A 168 -19.65 -20.74 22.36
C VAL A 168 -20.79 -21.37 23.17
N SER A 169 -20.54 -22.53 23.77
CA SER A 169 -21.46 -23.11 24.75
C SER A 169 -21.31 -22.36 26.07
N THR A 170 -22.31 -21.56 26.44
CA THR A 170 -22.41 -21.00 27.79
C THR A 170 -22.93 -22.09 28.73
N SER A 171 -22.06 -22.62 29.58
CA SER A 171 -22.46 -23.43 30.73
C SER A 171 -23.28 -22.55 31.69
N GLN A 172 -24.51 -22.98 32.01
CA GLN A 172 -25.30 -22.41 33.10
C GLN A 172 -24.76 -22.84 34.46
#